data_AF-A0A1Y4AVE3-F1
#
_entry.id   AF-A0A1Y4AVE3-F1
#
_cell.length_a   1.000
_cell.length_b   1.000
_cell.length_c   1.000
_cell.angle_alpha   90.00
_cell.angle_beta   90.00
_cell.angle_gamma   90.00
#
_symmetry.space_group_name_H-M   'P 1'
#
loop_
_entity.id
_entity.type
_entity.pdbx_description
1 polymer ?
#
loop_
_entity_poly.entity_id
_entity_poly.type
_entity_poly.pdbx_seq_one_letter_code
_entity_poly.pdbx_strand_id
1 'polypeptide(L)'
;MKRLLSMLLALVLALGLLPAGAFAASSEEEALGEVNIFNGGYRMNYLAMNGKVQSQNYVYYLFDSGSGTKEIPAYCVSPNQYGVQKVVGEGESVRYLAEEKSSDPKVVGIVASGYPTRSLSELGLENKYQGFYATKMALWSYLISDWDINRLTVNPNLSEEEAERAKKILAAARDIYAQGTAWNDMKSPEVTCTPDRDTAYEVTIDGKQYKQQEFTVWSKTWVNNYAIHIAFTDPDSVPAGTRIVDENNQDITSIKAEWMNNGHGGTFKVLYPVESIQGQAGSVQLSLDCEVYAYAVFFASCLEKDEYGNLQNYVVDTDPTTTLNFNAISSYADSPEKDPPDTGLRILKYETGTEIPLSGARFEVIGPDGDSMGIFITNTDGRIEIPLTICGNYTVIERDAPANHIISEQPAQNVTVVYNEVAEVAFFNDPYGSLRIEKRSDTGEYLPGAVITIEHIESGLTFTQETGPAGVAVFDEIPLGAYRIQEQTAPEGWLKDDTVYTATVVAGETTALPIINKELPGLRIVKYDRKNYVVMADVYFAIYRDGDYLGNFKTDEFGEILLTDLEPGTYRAFEVDTG
;
A
#
# COMPACT_ATOMS: atom_id res chain seq x y z
N MET A 1 -58.57 -5.69 -28.15
CA MET A 1 -57.59 -4.73 -27.58
C MET A 1 -57.56 -4.74 -26.04
N LYS A 2 -57.56 -5.91 -25.39
CA LYS A 2 -57.43 -6.05 -23.92
C LYS A 2 -56.48 -7.19 -23.50
N ARG A 3 -55.52 -7.56 -24.38
CA ARG A 3 -54.49 -8.58 -24.10
C ARG A 3 -53.05 -8.13 -24.36
N LEU A 4 -52.83 -6.85 -24.69
CA LEU A 4 -51.50 -6.27 -24.90
C LEU A 4 -51.10 -5.23 -23.82
N LEU A 5 -52.01 -4.89 -22.92
CA LEU A 5 -51.74 -3.92 -21.83
C LEU A 5 -51.46 -4.58 -20.47
N SER A 6 -51.61 -5.91 -20.36
CA SER A 6 -51.36 -6.66 -19.12
C SER A 6 -49.95 -7.27 -19.06
N MET A 7 -49.23 -7.38 -20.18
CA MET A 7 -47.82 -7.77 -20.19
C MET A 7 -46.88 -6.59 -19.93
N LEU A 8 -47.29 -5.35 -20.25
CA LEU A 8 -46.47 -4.16 -19.99
C LEU A 8 -46.54 -3.68 -18.52
N LEU A 9 -47.58 -4.05 -17.77
CA LEU A 9 -47.72 -3.70 -16.35
C LEU A 9 -47.15 -4.78 -15.41
N ALA A 10 -47.02 -6.02 -15.88
CA ALA A 10 -46.33 -7.09 -15.15
C ALA A 10 -44.80 -7.01 -15.29
N LEU A 11 -44.29 -6.41 -16.38
CA LEU A 11 -42.86 -6.18 -16.57
C LEU A 11 -42.34 -4.95 -15.80
N VAL A 12 -43.21 -4.01 -15.42
CA VAL A 12 -42.84 -2.80 -14.67
C VAL A 12 -42.99 -2.99 -13.13
N LEU A 13 -43.70 -4.03 -12.69
CA LEU A 13 -43.81 -4.38 -11.26
C LEU A 13 -42.83 -5.50 -10.81
N ALA A 14 -42.11 -6.13 -11.75
CA ALA A 14 -41.04 -7.09 -11.44
C ALA A 14 -39.63 -6.46 -11.35
N LEU A 15 -39.50 -5.15 -11.62
CA LEU A 15 -38.26 -4.37 -11.48
C LEU A 15 -38.23 -3.46 -10.23
N GLY A 16 -39.22 -3.56 -9.34
CA GLY A 16 -39.38 -2.67 -8.18
C GLY A 16 -39.06 -3.27 -6.81
N LEU A 17 -38.54 -4.49 -6.74
CA LEU A 17 -38.23 -5.20 -5.48
C LEU A 17 -36.89 -5.94 -5.55
N LEU A 18 -35.90 -5.36 -6.23
CA LEU A 18 -34.51 -5.66 -5.92
C LEU A 18 -34.12 -4.73 -4.77
N PRO A 19 -33.61 -5.22 -3.62
CA PRO A 19 -32.88 -4.33 -2.73
C PRO A 19 -31.83 -3.67 -3.61
N ALA A 20 -31.78 -2.34 -3.58
CA ALA A 20 -30.64 -1.60 -4.10
C ALA A 20 -29.43 -1.99 -3.24
N GLY A 21 -28.87 -3.17 -3.51
CA GLY A 21 -27.47 -3.42 -3.24
C GLY A 21 -26.75 -2.38 -4.06
N ALA A 22 -26.17 -1.40 -3.38
CA ALA A 22 -25.14 -0.59 -3.97
C ALA A 22 -24.10 -1.57 -4.54
N PHE A 23 -24.14 -1.79 -5.85
CA PHE A 23 -22.95 -2.21 -6.56
C PHE A 23 -22.04 -0.98 -6.51
N ALA A 24 -21.35 -0.83 -5.38
CA ALA A 24 -20.12 -0.08 -5.35
C ALA A 24 -19.17 -0.86 -6.25
N ALA A 25 -18.91 -0.33 -7.44
CA ALA A 25 -17.67 -0.63 -8.13
C ALA A 25 -16.57 -0.17 -7.17
N SER A 26 -15.96 -1.10 -6.46
CA SER A 26 -14.85 -0.81 -5.55
C SER A 26 -13.56 -0.83 -6.34
N SER A 27 -13.18 0.32 -6.88
CA SER A 27 -11.77 0.68 -7.10
C SER A 27 -11.63 2.18 -7.40
N GLU A 28 -12.26 3.03 -6.58
CA GLU A 28 -11.56 4.27 -6.25
C GLU A 28 -10.58 3.88 -5.15
N GLU A 29 -9.30 3.75 -5.49
CA GLU A 29 -8.25 3.79 -4.48
C GLU A 29 -8.51 5.06 -3.66
N GLU A 30 -8.92 4.91 -2.40
CA GLU A 30 -9.30 6.03 -1.54
C GLU A 30 -8.11 6.97 -1.39
N ALA A 31 -8.07 8.02 -2.21
CA ALA A 31 -7.17 9.13 -2.05
C ALA A 31 -7.33 9.68 -0.63
N LEU A 32 -6.22 10.05 0.01
CA LEU A 32 -6.27 10.78 1.28
C LEU A 32 -6.98 12.13 1.11
N GLY A 33 -6.98 12.67 -0.11
CA GLY A 33 -7.72 13.87 -0.48
C GLY A 33 -7.04 15.13 0.00
N GLU A 34 -7.82 16.15 0.36
CA GLU A 34 -7.26 17.42 0.85
C GLU A 34 -6.70 17.26 2.27
N VAL A 35 -5.43 17.65 2.46
CA VAL A 35 -4.77 17.66 3.76
C VAL A 35 -4.20 19.03 4.08
N ASN A 36 -4.29 19.42 5.36
CA ASN A 36 -3.63 20.61 5.87
C ASN A 36 -2.28 20.20 6.45
N ILE A 37 -1.20 20.68 5.83
CA ILE A 37 0.16 20.43 6.31
C ILE A 37 0.60 21.61 7.17
N PHE A 38 0.92 21.35 8.43
CA PHE A 38 1.23 22.33 9.48
C PHE A 38 2.73 22.48 9.70
N ASN A 39 3.17 23.72 9.96
CA ASN A 39 4.50 23.99 10.48
C ASN A 39 4.56 23.68 11.98
N GLY A 40 5.30 22.64 12.37
CA GLY A 40 5.43 22.20 13.76
C GLY A 40 6.47 22.95 14.59
N GLY A 41 7.21 23.91 14.02
CA GLY A 41 8.12 24.82 14.74
C GLY A 41 9.39 24.21 15.34
N TYR A 42 9.44 22.89 15.56
CA TYR A 42 10.58 22.23 16.20
C TYR A 42 11.72 21.96 15.22
N ARG A 43 12.88 22.60 15.43
CA ARG A 43 14.07 22.47 14.57
C ARG A 43 15.07 21.44 15.10
N MET A 44 15.54 20.57 14.20
CA MET A 44 16.51 19.50 14.47
C MET A 44 17.73 19.63 13.56
N ASN A 45 18.91 19.33 14.08
CA ASN A 45 20.20 19.46 13.39
C ASN A 45 21.20 18.38 13.80
N TYR A 46 20.73 17.15 14.03
CA TYR A 46 21.54 16.07 14.61
C TYR A 46 22.54 15.43 13.63
N LEU A 47 22.24 15.42 12.33
CA LEU A 47 23.05 14.72 11.34
C LEU A 47 23.61 15.66 10.28
N ALA A 48 24.66 15.20 9.60
CA ALA A 48 25.32 15.87 8.49
C ALA A 48 25.39 14.91 7.29
N MET A 49 25.09 15.43 6.10
CA MET A 49 25.28 14.74 4.82
C MET A 49 26.46 15.38 4.11
N ASN A 50 27.44 14.57 3.69
CA ASN A 50 28.67 15.06 3.04
C ASN A 50 29.35 16.20 3.84
N GLY A 51 29.34 16.10 5.17
CA GLY A 51 29.91 17.09 6.10
C GLY A 51 29.06 18.35 6.31
N LYS A 52 27.93 18.51 5.62
CA LYS A 52 26.99 19.64 5.80
C LYS A 52 25.86 19.25 6.75
N VAL A 53 25.73 19.98 7.86
CA VAL A 53 24.67 19.78 8.86
C VAL A 53 23.29 20.00 8.22
N GLN A 54 22.40 19.02 8.39
CA GLN A 54 21.05 19.06 7.83
C GLN A 54 20.07 19.57 8.88
N SER A 55 19.60 20.81 8.71
CA SER A 55 18.58 21.40 9.59
C SER A 55 17.18 21.11 9.06
N GLN A 56 16.34 20.46 9.86
CA GLN A 56 14.96 20.15 9.50
C GLN A 56 13.99 20.66 10.55
N ASN A 57 12.86 21.22 10.11
CA ASN A 57 11.74 21.53 11.00
C ASN A 57 10.72 20.40 10.93
N TYR A 58 10.08 20.13 12.06
CA TYR A 58 8.96 19.19 12.12
C TYR A 58 7.77 19.74 11.34
N VAL A 59 7.17 18.89 10.51
CA VAL A 59 6.00 19.20 9.69
C VAL A 59 5.06 18.00 9.80
N TYR A 60 3.76 18.25 9.93
CA TYR A 60 2.75 17.22 10.16
C TYR A 60 1.42 17.58 9.51
N TYR A 61 0.52 16.62 9.44
CA TYR A 61 -0.90 16.83 9.15
C TYR A 61 -1.73 16.10 10.19
N LEU A 62 -3.02 16.43 10.23
CA LEU A 62 -3.98 15.79 11.11
C LEU A 62 -4.80 14.80 10.29
N PHE A 63 -4.75 13.52 10.66
CA PHE A 63 -5.50 12.45 10.04
C PHE A 63 -6.65 12.04 10.95
N ASP A 64 -7.87 11.98 10.42
CA ASP A 64 -9.04 11.51 11.16
C ASP A 64 -9.32 10.05 10.77
N SER A 65 -9.08 9.13 11.70
CA SER A 65 -9.34 7.70 11.49
C SER A 65 -10.79 7.29 11.82
N GLY A 66 -11.67 8.25 12.07
CA GLY A 66 -13.04 8.03 12.56
C GLY A 66 -13.12 7.63 14.04
N SER A 67 -12.05 7.09 14.61
CA SER A 67 -11.89 6.80 16.04
C SER A 67 -11.19 7.93 16.81
N GLY A 68 -10.61 8.90 16.09
CA GLY A 68 -9.97 10.08 16.62
C GLY A 68 -9.01 10.73 15.63
N THR A 69 -8.54 11.93 15.96
CA THR A 69 -7.54 12.64 15.16
C THR A 69 -6.13 12.26 15.60
N LYS A 70 -5.32 11.76 14.66
CA LYS A 70 -3.90 11.44 14.84
C LYS A 70 -3.04 12.51 14.17
N GLU A 71 -1.99 12.93 14.86
CA GLU A 71 -0.94 13.76 14.27
C GLU A 71 0.05 12.85 13.53
N ILE A 72 0.21 13.03 12.21
CA ILE A 72 1.10 12.21 11.39
C ILE A 72 2.14 13.12 10.71
N PRO A 73 3.44 12.77 10.72
CA PRO A 73 4.45 13.56 10.05
C PRO A 73 4.26 13.59 8.52
N ALA A 74 4.53 14.75 7.93
CA ALA A 74 4.58 14.93 6.48
C ALA A 74 6.05 15.03 6.04
N TYR A 75 6.48 14.11 5.17
CA TYR A 75 7.87 13.99 4.73
C TYR A 75 8.10 14.68 3.41
N CYS A 76 8.75 15.84 3.41
CA CYS A 76 8.97 16.54 2.16
C CYS A 76 9.92 15.81 1.21
N VAL A 77 9.67 15.90 -0.10
CA VAL A 77 10.41 15.12 -1.12
C VAL A 77 11.34 15.95 -2.02
N SER A 78 11.20 17.27 -2.02
CA SER A 78 12.02 18.18 -2.85
C SER A 78 12.93 19.05 -1.97
N PRO A 79 14.19 18.66 -1.70
CA PRO A 79 15.08 19.39 -0.79
C PRO A 79 15.43 20.81 -1.26
N ASN A 80 15.33 21.07 -2.57
CA ASN A 80 15.69 22.35 -3.20
C ASN A 80 14.54 23.35 -3.25
N GLN A 81 13.34 22.99 -2.76
CA GLN A 81 12.13 23.79 -2.84
C GLN A 81 11.64 24.17 -1.43
N TYR A 82 11.03 25.35 -1.30
CA TYR A 82 10.52 25.83 -0.01
C TYR A 82 9.34 24.98 0.45
N GLY A 83 9.20 24.80 1.76
CA GLY A 83 8.08 24.07 2.36
C GLY A 83 7.27 24.96 3.28
N VAL A 84 6.18 24.40 3.80
CA VAL A 84 5.24 25.06 4.71
C VAL A 84 5.95 25.87 5.80
N GLN A 85 7.00 25.31 6.40
CA GLN A 85 7.80 25.94 7.45
C GLN A 85 8.51 27.25 7.09
N LYS A 86 8.43 27.69 5.83
CA LYS A 86 9.06 28.92 5.32
C LYS A 86 8.05 30.00 4.96
N VAL A 87 6.78 29.63 4.75
CA VAL A 87 5.72 30.54 4.31
C VAL A 87 4.69 30.83 5.39
N VAL A 88 4.54 29.93 6.38
CA VAL A 88 3.60 30.12 7.50
C VAL A 88 4.27 29.95 8.86
N GLY A 89 3.67 30.55 9.90
CA GLY A 89 4.12 30.50 11.29
C GLY A 89 3.93 29.14 11.96
N GLU A 90 4.47 28.98 13.17
CA GLU A 90 4.27 27.75 13.96
C GLU A 90 2.78 27.55 14.28
N GLY A 91 2.26 26.36 13.99
CA GLY A 91 0.84 26.02 14.18
C GLY A 91 -0.08 26.42 13.03
N GLU A 92 0.44 27.13 12.01
CA GLU A 92 -0.30 27.44 10.78
C GLU A 92 -0.06 26.37 9.72
N SER A 93 -0.98 26.25 8.76
CA SER A 93 -0.98 25.23 7.71
C SER A 93 -1.15 25.80 6.32
N VAL A 94 -0.77 25.00 5.33
CA VAL A 94 -1.06 25.21 3.91
C VAL A 94 -1.85 24.00 3.39
N ARG A 95 -2.79 24.21 2.47
CA ARG A 95 -3.59 23.13 1.88
C ARG A 95 -2.83 22.39 0.78
N TYR A 96 -2.88 21.07 0.85
CA TYR A 96 -2.31 20.15 -0.13
C TYR A 96 -3.36 19.13 -0.58
N LEU A 97 -3.15 18.56 -1.77
CA LEU A 97 -3.95 17.48 -2.33
C LEU A 97 -3.11 16.20 -2.39
N ALA A 98 -3.50 15.18 -1.64
CA ALA A 98 -2.85 13.88 -1.53
C ALA A 98 -3.69 12.81 -2.27
N GLU A 99 -3.71 12.89 -3.60
CA GLU A 99 -4.44 11.94 -4.46
C GLU A 99 -3.53 10.88 -5.08
N GLU A 100 -2.25 11.17 -5.25
CA GLU A 100 -1.34 10.23 -5.90
C GLU A 100 -0.73 9.27 -4.91
N LYS A 101 -1.12 8.00 -5.00
CA LYS A 101 -0.46 6.93 -4.27
C LYS A 101 0.94 6.69 -4.84
N SER A 102 1.93 6.64 -3.95
CA SER A 102 3.28 6.22 -4.27
C SER A 102 3.28 4.79 -4.75
N SER A 103 3.74 4.62 -5.97
CA SER A 103 3.96 3.33 -6.62
C SER A 103 5.40 2.84 -6.53
N ASP A 104 6.27 3.58 -5.84
CA ASP A 104 7.63 3.14 -5.54
C ASP A 104 7.63 2.29 -4.26
N PRO A 105 7.84 0.97 -4.35
CA PRO A 105 7.80 0.10 -3.17
C PRO A 105 8.87 0.48 -2.14
N LYS A 106 9.97 1.12 -2.54
CA LYS A 106 11.03 1.56 -1.63
C LYS A 106 10.67 2.84 -0.90
N VAL A 107 9.97 3.79 -1.54
CA VAL A 107 9.44 4.97 -0.84
C VAL A 107 8.44 4.53 0.22
N VAL A 108 7.50 3.66 -0.16
CA VAL A 108 6.50 3.10 0.75
C VAL A 108 7.17 2.32 1.86
N GLY A 109 8.13 1.45 1.53
CA GLY A 109 8.90 0.67 2.49
C GLY A 109 9.69 1.53 3.47
N ILE A 110 10.29 2.64 3.04
CA ILE A 110 11.03 3.57 3.91
C ILE A 110 10.07 4.25 4.89
N VAL A 111 8.91 4.72 4.43
CA VAL A 111 7.91 5.35 5.30
C VAL A 111 7.35 4.32 6.28
N ALA A 112 6.98 3.13 5.80
CA ALA A 112 6.46 2.02 6.61
C ALA A 112 7.49 1.46 7.62
N SER A 113 8.78 1.55 7.30
CA SER A 113 9.87 1.16 8.21
C SER A 113 10.25 2.28 9.18
N GLY A 114 9.70 3.49 8.99
CA GLY A 114 9.97 4.69 9.76
C GLY A 114 8.90 5.01 10.80
N TYR A 115 8.95 6.23 11.30
CA TYR A 115 7.93 6.78 12.21
C TYR A 115 6.77 7.37 11.38
N PRO A 116 5.49 7.22 11.78
CA PRO A 116 5.01 6.66 13.03
C PRO A 116 4.66 5.18 12.99
N THR A 117 4.80 4.51 11.83
CA THR A 117 4.47 3.09 11.63
C THR A 117 5.25 2.21 12.63
N ARG A 118 6.57 2.39 12.72
CA ARG A 118 7.40 1.85 13.81
C ARG A 118 7.39 2.79 15.00
N SER A 119 7.18 2.22 16.18
CA SER A 119 7.19 2.93 17.44
C SER A 119 8.58 3.47 17.78
N LEU A 120 8.62 4.51 18.60
CA LEU A 120 9.88 5.09 19.08
C LEU A 120 10.74 4.07 19.83
N SER A 121 10.11 3.12 20.55
CA SER A 121 10.82 2.05 21.24
C SER A 121 11.52 1.10 20.27
N GLU A 122 10.84 0.70 19.18
CA GLU A 122 11.41 -0.16 18.14
C GLU A 122 12.52 0.53 17.35
N LEU A 123 12.45 1.86 17.21
CA LEU A 123 13.49 2.67 16.57
C LEU A 123 14.63 3.04 17.53
N GLY A 124 14.48 2.80 18.84
CA GLY A 124 15.45 3.19 19.86
C GLY A 124 15.56 4.71 20.06
N LEU A 125 14.46 5.45 19.85
CA LEU A 125 14.39 6.92 19.87
C LEU A 125 13.53 7.43 21.04
N GLU A 126 13.76 8.68 21.43
CA GLU A 126 13.19 9.25 22.66
C GLU A 126 11.88 10.01 22.42
N ASN A 127 11.67 10.54 21.22
CA ASN A 127 10.50 11.37 20.90
C ASN A 127 10.20 11.39 19.39
N LYS A 128 8.99 11.85 19.06
CA LYS A 128 8.48 11.92 17.67
C LYS A 128 9.36 12.74 16.73
N TYR A 129 10.01 13.80 17.22
CA TYR A 129 10.88 14.64 16.40
C TYR A 129 12.11 13.86 15.90
N GLN A 130 12.72 13.07 16.79
CA GLN A 130 13.81 12.16 16.41
C GLN A 130 13.36 11.12 15.38
N GLY A 131 12.16 10.52 15.57
CA GLY A 131 11.57 9.55 14.65
C GLY A 131 11.33 10.14 13.25
N PHE A 132 10.71 11.31 13.20
CA PHE A 132 10.53 12.08 11.96
C PHE A 132 11.87 12.38 11.29
N TYR A 133 12.85 12.89 12.05
CA TYR A 133 14.14 13.27 11.48
C TYR A 133 14.88 12.06 10.90
N ALA A 134 14.89 10.92 11.61
CA ALA A 134 15.50 9.70 11.11
C ALA A 134 14.84 9.20 9.82
N THR A 135 13.51 9.14 9.79
CA THR A 135 12.72 8.71 8.61
C THR A 135 12.96 9.63 7.43
N LYS A 136 12.97 10.95 7.66
CA LYS A 136 13.24 11.94 6.62
C LYS A 136 14.63 11.82 6.03
N MET A 137 15.66 11.59 6.86
CA MET A 137 17.02 11.40 6.37
C MET A 137 17.16 10.11 5.57
N ALA A 138 16.48 9.03 5.96
CA ALA A 138 16.42 7.80 5.17
C ALA A 138 15.75 8.06 3.81
N LEU A 139 14.58 8.70 3.79
CA LEU A 139 13.85 9.01 2.56
C LEU A 139 14.66 9.90 1.61
N TRP A 140 15.30 10.94 2.13
CA TRP A 140 16.17 11.83 1.34
C TRP A 140 17.42 11.13 0.80
N SER A 141 18.00 10.20 1.56
CA SER A 141 19.09 9.36 1.06
C SER A 141 18.67 8.43 -0.07
N TYR A 142 17.36 8.20 -0.27
CA TYR A 142 16.85 7.43 -1.41
C TYR A 142 16.44 8.33 -2.58
N LEU A 143 15.75 9.43 -2.30
CA LEU A 143 15.19 10.31 -3.33
C LEU A 143 16.23 11.22 -3.99
N ILE A 144 17.27 11.63 -3.27
CA ILE A 144 18.25 12.60 -3.76
C ILE A 144 19.46 11.84 -4.32
N SER A 145 19.69 11.94 -5.62
CA SER A 145 20.73 11.20 -6.36
C SER A 145 22.15 11.33 -5.78
N ASP A 146 22.50 12.50 -5.26
CA ASP A 146 23.82 12.79 -4.67
C ASP A 146 23.94 12.41 -3.18
N TRP A 147 22.86 11.94 -2.57
CA TRP A 147 22.86 11.51 -1.17
C TRP A 147 23.06 10.00 -1.09
N ASP A 148 24.03 9.60 -0.28
CA ASP A 148 24.29 8.21 0.03
C ASP A 148 24.15 8.04 1.54
N ILE A 149 23.29 7.11 1.96
CA ILE A 149 23.03 6.81 3.37
C ILE A 149 24.32 6.50 4.16
N ASN A 150 25.34 5.96 3.49
CA ASN A 150 26.65 5.65 4.08
C ASN A 150 27.47 6.91 4.39
N ARG A 151 27.15 8.04 3.74
CA ARG A 151 27.80 9.35 3.93
C ARG A 151 27.06 10.23 4.94
N LEU A 152 25.94 9.75 5.50
CA LEU A 152 25.27 10.37 6.63
C LEU A 152 26.08 10.13 7.92
N THR A 153 26.40 11.22 8.62
CA THR A 153 27.20 11.19 9.86
C THR A 153 26.56 12.03 10.96
N VAL A 154 27.03 11.87 12.19
CA VAL A 154 26.65 12.76 13.31
C VAL A 154 27.14 14.19 13.04
N ASN A 155 26.34 15.19 13.40
CA ASN A 155 26.76 16.59 13.36
C ASN A 155 27.98 16.79 14.28
N PRO A 156 29.13 17.25 13.76
CA PRO A 156 30.36 17.36 14.54
C PRO A 156 30.34 18.48 15.59
N ASN A 157 29.31 19.35 15.58
CA ASN A 157 29.21 20.51 16.46
C ASN A 157 28.32 20.27 17.69
N LEU A 158 27.90 19.03 17.94
CA LEU A 158 27.04 18.67 19.07
C LEU A 158 27.82 18.51 20.38
N SER A 159 27.16 18.72 21.51
CA SER A 159 27.69 18.30 22.82
C SER A 159 27.80 16.76 22.89
N GLU A 160 28.53 16.24 23.88
CA GLU A 160 28.70 14.79 24.05
C GLU A 160 27.36 14.05 24.22
N GLU A 161 26.44 14.61 25.02
CA GLU A 161 25.11 14.05 25.23
C GLU A 161 24.26 14.08 23.94
N GLU A 162 24.27 15.20 23.22
CA GLU A 162 23.57 15.33 21.95
C GLU A 162 24.16 14.43 20.86
N ALA A 163 25.48 14.19 20.89
CA ALA A 163 26.16 13.29 19.98
C ALA A 163 25.72 11.83 20.20
N GLU A 164 25.54 11.38 21.45
CA GLU A 164 24.98 10.06 21.73
C GLU A 164 23.54 9.92 21.23
N ARG A 165 22.70 10.95 21.40
CA ARG A 165 21.35 10.97 20.80
C ARG A 165 21.43 10.92 19.27
N ALA A 166 22.31 11.71 18.66
CA ALA A 166 22.51 11.71 17.21
C ALA A 166 23.01 10.35 16.68
N LYS A 167 23.81 9.60 17.43
CA LYS A 167 24.21 8.23 17.05
C LYS A 167 23.02 7.29 16.97
N LYS A 168 22.06 7.38 17.91
CA LYS A 168 20.82 6.59 17.85
C LYS A 168 19.95 6.98 16.65
N ILE A 169 19.81 8.28 16.39
CA ILE A 169 19.08 8.78 15.22
C ILE A 169 19.74 8.31 13.91
N LEU A 170 21.08 8.33 13.84
CA LEU A 170 21.83 7.82 12.69
C LEU A 170 21.61 6.32 12.48
N ALA A 171 21.64 5.54 13.57
CA ALA A 171 21.39 4.10 13.52
C ALA A 171 19.97 3.81 13.02
N ALA A 172 18.97 4.52 13.55
CA ALA A 172 17.59 4.42 13.11
C ALA A 172 17.44 4.78 11.63
N ALA A 173 18.01 5.90 11.16
CA ALA A 173 17.93 6.30 9.75
C ALA A 173 18.50 5.23 8.80
N ARG A 174 19.62 4.58 9.18
CA ARG A 174 20.23 3.50 8.40
C ARG A 174 19.39 2.23 8.40
N ASP A 175 18.82 1.87 9.55
CA ASP A 175 17.92 0.73 9.68
C ASP A 175 16.65 0.90 8.85
N ILE A 176 16.01 2.08 8.95
CA ILE A 176 14.84 2.46 8.15
C ILE A 176 15.16 2.36 6.65
N TYR A 177 16.28 2.95 6.22
CA TYR A 177 16.71 2.90 4.82
C TYR A 177 16.93 1.46 4.34
N ALA A 178 17.62 0.64 5.12
CA ALA A 178 17.93 -0.73 4.75
C ALA A 178 16.66 -1.60 4.64
N GLN A 179 15.74 -1.48 5.59
CA GLN A 179 14.47 -2.22 5.55
C GLN A 179 13.57 -1.73 4.42
N GLY A 180 13.44 -0.42 4.25
CA GLY A 180 12.57 0.16 3.23
C GLY A 180 13.04 -0.10 1.81
N THR A 181 14.35 0.04 1.54
CA THR A 181 14.90 -0.21 0.19
C THR A 181 14.97 -1.69 -0.20
N ALA A 182 14.70 -2.61 0.74
CA ALA A 182 14.58 -4.04 0.46
C ALA A 182 13.20 -4.42 -0.13
N TRP A 183 12.22 -3.52 -0.11
CA TRP A 183 10.91 -3.76 -0.72
C TRP A 183 11.02 -3.70 -2.25
N ASN A 184 10.58 -4.76 -2.91
CA ASN A 184 10.59 -4.88 -4.38
C ASN A 184 9.18 -4.97 -4.99
N ASP A 185 8.16 -5.14 -4.15
CA ASP A 185 6.75 -5.16 -4.51
C ASP A 185 5.93 -4.30 -3.54
N MET A 186 4.79 -3.80 -4.00
CA MET A 186 3.80 -3.18 -3.13
C MET A 186 3.12 -4.25 -2.30
N LYS A 187 3.24 -4.16 -0.97
CA LYS A 187 2.63 -5.13 -0.05
C LYS A 187 1.17 -4.78 0.21
N SER A 188 0.26 -5.64 -0.27
CA SER A 188 -1.16 -5.58 0.06
C SER A 188 -1.50 -6.52 1.23
N PRO A 189 -2.53 -6.18 2.03
CA PRO A 189 -3.07 -7.07 3.06
C PRO A 189 -3.41 -8.45 2.51
N GLU A 190 -2.86 -9.48 3.12
CA GLU A 190 -3.13 -10.87 2.81
C GLU A 190 -2.89 -11.69 4.08
N VAL A 191 -3.79 -12.61 4.40
CA VAL A 191 -3.65 -13.52 5.54
C VAL A 191 -3.93 -14.94 5.11
N THR A 192 -3.30 -15.91 5.78
CA THR A 192 -3.58 -17.33 5.64
C THR A 192 -3.66 -17.98 7.01
N CYS A 193 -4.43 -19.06 7.13
CA CYS A 193 -4.49 -19.90 8.32
C CYS A 193 -4.46 -21.36 7.89
N THR A 194 -3.34 -22.02 8.09
CA THR A 194 -3.08 -23.35 7.55
C THR A 194 -2.95 -24.35 8.68
N PRO A 195 -3.76 -25.43 8.70
CA PRO A 195 -3.57 -26.52 9.63
C PRO A 195 -2.34 -27.35 9.26
N ASP A 196 -1.71 -27.98 10.24
CA ASP A 196 -0.56 -28.87 10.01
C ASP A 196 -0.97 -30.20 9.32
N ARG A 197 -2.23 -30.60 9.50
CA ARG A 197 -2.85 -31.83 8.95
C ARG A 197 -4.34 -31.62 8.73
N ASP A 198 -4.97 -32.50 7.96
CA ASP A 198 -6.42 -32.47 7.73
C ASP A 198 -7.25 -32.81 8.99
N THR A 199 -6.69 -33.56 9.94
CA THR A 199 -7.40 -34.01 11.15
C THR A 199 -6.47 -34.08 12.36
N ALA A 200 -7.02 -33.76 13.53
CA ALA A 200 -6.34 -33.80 14.82
C ALA A 200 -5.79 -35.20 15.16
N TYR A 201 -4.60 -35.24 15.76
CA TYR A 201 -3.85 -36.46 16.08
C TYR A 201 -3.54 -36.60 17.56
N GLU A 202 -3.33 -37.83 18.03
CA GLU A 202 -3.15 -38.13 19.46
C GLU A 202 -1.89 -37.50 20.05
N VAL A 203 -2.04 -36.92 21.25
CA VAL A 203 -0.97 -36.39 22.07
C VAL A 203 -1.28 -36.61 23.55
N THR A 204 -0.24 -36.76 24.36
CA THR A 204 -0.36 -36.80 25.83
C THR A 204 0.19 -35.51 26.43
N ILE A 205 -0.66 -34.77 27.16
CA ILE A 205 -0.29 -33.51 27.82
C ILE A 205 -0.60 -33.68 29.32
N ASP A 206 0.42 -33.50 30.16
CA ASP A 206 0.32 -33.67 31.62
C ASP A 206 -0.34 -34.98 32.08
N GLY A 207 -0.09 -36.07 31.33
CA GLY A 207 -0.65 -37.40 31.61
C GLY A 207 -2.10 -37.61 31.16
N LYS A 208 -2.73 -36.62 30.50
CA LYS A 208 -4.06 -36.73 29.88
C LYS A 208 -3.94 -36.89 28.36
N GLN A 209 -4.87 -37.64 27.76
CA GLN A 209 -4.94 -37.87 26.32
C GLN A 209 -5.78 -36.79 25.63
N TYR A 210 -5.24 -36.23 24.55
CA TYR A 210 -5.92 -35.29 23.66
C TYR A 210 -5.75 -35.73 22.21
N LYS A 211 -6.65 -35.29 21.32
CA LYS A 211 -6.32 -35.07 19.91
C LYS A 211 -5.93 -33.60 19.75
N GLN A 212 -4.82 -33.31 19.07
CA GLN A 212 -4.39 -31.95 18.76
C GLN A 212 -4.34 -31.70 17.26
N GLN A 213 -4.62 -30.47 16.85
CA GLN A 213 -4.31 -29.97 15.51
C GLN A 213 -3.62 -28.63 15.67
N GLU A 214 -2.52 -28.43 14.96
CA GLU A 214 -1.71 -27.22 15.03
C GLU A 214 -2.01 -26.34 13.81
N PHE A 215 -1.91 -25.03 13.98
CA PHE A 215 -2.24 -24.06 12.93
C PHE A 215 -1.16 -23.00 12.87
N THR A 216 -0.84 -22.57 11.64
CA THR A 216 -0.02 -21.39 11.38
C THR A 216 -0.90 -20.31 10.76
N VAL A 217 -0.94 -19.13 11.42
CA VAL A 217 -1.55 -17.92 10.86
C VAL A 217 -0.43 -17.03 10.35
N TRP A 218 -0.48 -16.63 9.08
CA TRP A 218 0.52 -15.76 8.46
C TRP A 218 -0.15 -14.58 7.78
N SER A 219 0.49 -13.42 7.80
CA SER A 219 0.06 -12.16 7.24
C SER A 219 1.20 -11.55 6.41
N LYS A 220 0.91 -11.16 5.15
CA LYS A 220 1.90 -10.51 4.26
C LYS A 220 2.32 -9.12 4.78
N THR A 221 1.37 -8.41 5.37
CA THR A 221 1.58 -7.09 5.97
C THR A 221 1.60 -7.17 7.49
N TRP A 222 2.09 -6.12 8.12
CA TRP A 222 2.21 -6.07 9.58
C TRP A 222 0.83 -6.14 10.24
N VAL A 223 0.67 -7.11 11.16
CA VAL A 223 -0.43 -7.18 12.12
C VAL A 223 -0.31 -6.07 13.17
N ASN A 224 -1.24 -5.11 13.12
CA ASN A 224 -1.30 -4.01 14.07
C ASN A 224 -1.40 -4.53 15.52
N ASN A 225 -0.73 -3.85 16.45
CA ASN A 225 -0.64 -4.24 17.86
C ASN A 225 -0.11 -5.66 18.13
N TYR A 226 0.44 -6.36 17.12
CA TYR A 226 0.93 -7.73 17.22
C TYR A 226 -0.12 -8.74 17.71
N ALA A 227 -1.41 -8.50 17.46
CA ALA A 227 -2.51 -9.31 17.97
C ALA A 227 -3.40 -9.83 16.83
N ILE A 228 -3.58 -11.14 16.81
CA ILE A 228 -4.60 -11.82 16.01
C ILE A 228 -5.61 -12.39 17.00
N HIS A 229 -6.85 -11.98 16.93
CA HIS A 229 -7.90 -12.46 17.82
C HIS A 229 -8.43 -13.80 17.32
N ILE A 230 -8.76 -14.69 18.25
CA ILE A 230 -9.26 -16.02 17.92
C ILE A 230 -10.29 -16.50 18.94
N ALA A 231 -11.37 -17.09 18.43
CA ALA A 231 -12.41 -17.72 19.23
C ALA A 231 -13.06 -18.89 18.49
N PHE A 232 -13.78 -19.73 19.22
CA PHE A 232 -14.76 -20.63 18.61
C PHE A 232 -15.93 -19.81 18.06
N THR A 233 -16.34 -20.09 16.82
CA THR A 233 -17.42 -19.36 16.14
C THR A 233 -18.76 -19.63 16.81
N ASP A 234 -19.02 -20.89 17.16
CA ASP A 234 -20.17 -21.31 17.94
C ASP A 234 -19.70 -22.15 19.15
N PRO A 235 -19.42 -21.51 20.30
CA PRO A 235 -18.96 -22.20 21.50
C PRO A 235 -19.90 -23.30 22.00
N ASP A 236 -21.20 -23.23 21.70
CA ASP A 236 -22.20 -24.21 22.16
C ASP A 236 -22.11 -25.53 21.36
N SER A 237 -21.56 -25.48 20.15
CA SER A 237 -21.33 -26.65 19.29
C SER A 237 -20.02 -27.41 19.58
N VAL A 238 -19.16 -26.85 20.42
CA VAL A 238 -17.79 -27.36 20.65
C VAL A 238 -17.79 -28.52 21.66
N PRO A 239 -17.07 -29.64 21.41
CA PRO A 239 -16.96 -30.72 22.39
C PRO A 239 -16.43 -30.23 23.74
N ALA A 240 -17.00 -30.76 24.83
CA ALA A 240 -16.69 -30.28 26.18
C ALA A 240 -15.18 -30.35 26.50
N GLY A 241 -14.63 -29.25 27.01
CA GLY A 241 -13.22 -29.19 27.37
C GLY A 241 -12.25 -29.04 26.19
N THR A 242 -12.76 -28.81 24.97
CA THR A 242 -11.91 -28.39 23.85
C THR A 242 -11.32 -27.01 24.12
N ARG A 243 -10.05 -26.81 23.74
CA ARG A 243 -9.28 -25.60 24.08
C ARG A 243 -8.54 -25.06 22.86
N ILE A 244 -8.43 -23.75 22.79
CA ILE A 244 -7.51 -23.03 21.90
C ILE A 244 -6.31 -22.62 22.75
N VAL A 245 -5.12 -23.09 22.40
CA VAL A 245 -3.93 -22.91 23.23
C VAL A 245 -2.71 -22.44 22.43
N ASP A 246 -1.76 -21.83 23.12
CA ASP A 246 -0.42 -21.54 22.58
C ASP A 246 0.47 -22.80 22.52
N GLU A 247 1.70 -22.62 22.04
CA GLU A 247 2.73 -23.67 22.00
C GLU A 247 2.98 -24.34 23.37
N ASN A 248 2.81 -23.60 24.46
CA ASN A 248 3.00 -24.07 25.83
C ASN A 248 1.74 -24.66 26.46
N ASN A 249 0.67 -24.87 25.68
CA ASN A 249 -0.64 -25.38 26.10
C ASN A 249 -1.39 -24.46 27.08
N GLN A 250 -1.10 -23.16 27.08
CA GLN A 250 -1.86 -22.13 27.82
C GLN A 250 -3.05 -21.66 26.98
N ASP A 251 -4.21 -21.48 27.63
CA ASP A 251 -5.41 -20.98 26.93
C ASP A 251 -5.18 -19.57 26.41
N ILE A 252 -5.55 -19.33 25.16
CA ILE A 252 -5.41 -18.04 24.50
C ILE A 252 -6.71 -17.58 23.85
N THR A 253 -6.90 -16.27 23.81
CA THR A 253 -7.90 -15.58 22.98
C THR A 253 -7.26 -14.66 21.94
N SER A 254 -5.92 -14.62 21.93
CA SER A 254 -5.15 -13.89 20.94
C SER A 254 -3.81 -14.59 20.70
N ILE A 255 -3.46 -14.70 19.43
CA ILE A 255 -2.16 -15.16 18.95
C ILE A 255 -1.27 -13.92 18.87
N LYS A 256 -0.10 -13.99 19.53
CA LYS A 256 0.90 -12.95 19.41
C LYS A 256 1.58 -13.06 18.05
N ALA A 257 1.43 -12.05 17.21
CA ALA A 257 2.10 -11.99 15.92
C ALA A 257 3.58 -11.63 16.09
N GLU A 258 4.46 -12.37 15.43
CA GLU A 258 5.89 -12.15 15.35
C GLU A 258 6.34 -12.19 13.89
N TRP A 259 7.57 -11.78 13.60
CA TRP A 259 8.11 -11.90 12.24
C TRP A 259 8.23 -13.38 11.85
N MET A 260 7.61 -13.77 10.73
CA MET A 260 7.61 -15.14 10.22
C MET A 260 7.77 -15.11 8.71
N ASN A 261 8.90 -15.63 8.21
CA ASN A 261 9.22 -15.81 6.79
C ASN A 261 8.60 -14.73 5.88
N ASN A 262 9.28 -13.59 5.71
CA ASN A 262 8.86 -12.46 4.85
C ASN A 262 7.51 -11.78 5.19
N GLY A 263 6.85 -12.17 6.28
CA GLY A 263 5.63 -11.57 6.81
C GLY A 263 5.54 -11.65 8.35
N HIS A 264 4.32 -11.65 8.88
CA HIS A 264 4.04 -11.64 10.32
C HIS A 264 2.97 -12.68 10.70
N GLY A 265 3.00 -13.21 11.92
CA GLY A 265 1.92 -14.03 12.43
C GLY A 265 2.36 -14.93 13.57
N GLY A 266 1.66 -16.05 13.81
CA GLY A 266 2.01 -16.97 14.88
C GLY A 266 1.29 -18.30 14.74
N THR A 267 1.50 -19.16 15.73
CA THR A 267 0.94 -20.51 15.78
C THR A 267 -0.01 -20.68 16.96
N PHE A 268 -0.95 -21.61 16.83
CA PHE A 268 -1.82 -22.05 17.91
C PHE A 268 -2.20 -23.51 17.74
N LYS A 269 -2.82 -24.10 18.77
CA LYS A 269 -3.32 -25.47 18.74
C LYS A 269 -4.77 -25.55 19.18
N VAL A 270 -5.52 -26.46 18.58
CA VAL A 270 -6.82 -26.90 19.07
C VAL A 270 -6.64 -28.25 19.75
N LEU A 271 -7.03 -28.35 21.02
CA LEU A 271 -6.93 -29.58 21.81
C LEU A 271 -8.32 -30.12 22.13
N TYR A 272 -8.59 -31.37 21.76
CA TYR A 272 -9.81 -32.10 22.08
C TYR A 272 -9.51 -33.17 23.14
N PRO A 273 -10.12 -33.14 24.34
CA PRO A 273 -10.02 -34.26 25.27
C PRO A 273 -10.58 -35.52 24.60
N VAL A 274 -9.82 -36.62 24.57
CA VAL A 274 -10.26 -37.86 23.90
C VAL A 274 -11.59 -38.37 24.46
N GLU A 275 -11.81 -38.22 25.78
CA GLU A 275 -13.06 -38.59 26.46
C GLU A 275 -14.28 -37.81 25.96
N SER A 276 -14.09 -36.61 25.41
CA SER A 276 -15.19 -35.75 24.95
C SER A 276 -15.61 -36.03 23.50
N ILE A 277 -14.77 -36.73 22.73
CA ILE A 277 -15.00 -37.03 21.31
C ILE A 277 -15.04 -38.53 21.04
N GLN A 278 -15.22 -39.35 22.07
CA GLN A 278 -15.09 -40.79 21.98
C GLN A 278 -16.09 -41.39 20.96
N GLY A 279 -15.57 -42.11 19.97
CA GLY A 279 -16.35 -42.69 18.87
C GLY A 279 -17.02 -41.67 17.95
N GLN A 280 -16.63 -40.39 18.03
CA GLN A 280 -17.17 -39.32 17.20
C GLN A 280 -16.12 -38.83 16.20
N ALA A 281 -16.62 -38.28 15.10
CA ALA A 281 -15.86 -37.47 14.17
C ALA A 281 -16.64 -36.18 13.91
N GLY A 282 -15.94 -35.08 13.70
CA GLY A 282 -16.57 -33.79 13.51
C GLY A 282 -15.54 -32.69 13.31
N SER A 283 -16.02 -31.46 13.32
CA SER A 283 -15.18 -30.28 13.22
C SER A 283 -15.74 -29.14 14.06
N VAL A 284 -14.87 -28.19 14.38
CA VAL A 284 -15.24 -26.91 15.00
C VAL A 284 -14.74 -25.78 14.12
N GLN A 285 -15.55 -24.74 14.01
CA GLN A 285 -15.18 -23.54 13.26
C GLN A 285 -14.57 -22.50 14.20
N LEU A 286 -13.45 -21.94 13.77
CA LEU A 286 -12.74 -20.87 14.43
C LEU A 286 -13.05 -19.56 13.71
N SER A 287 -13.26 -18.49 14.47
CA SER A 287 -13.34 -17.12 13.97
C SER A 287 -12.06 -16.40 14.37
N LEU A 288 -11.41 -15.81 13.37
CA LEU A 288 -10.19 -15.04 13.53
C LEU A 288 -10.38 -13.66 12.92
N ASP A 289 -9.82 -12.67 13.58
CA ASP A 289 -9.70 -11.33 13.04
C ASP A 289 -8.34 -10.73 13.40
N CYS A 290 -7.81 -9.92 12.48
CA CYS A 290 -6.66 -9.10 12.75
C CYS A 290 -6.76 -7.79 12.00
N GLU A 291 -6.27 -6.74 12.64
CA GLU A 291 -6.03 -5.47 11.99
C GLU A 291 -4.63 -5.52 11.36
N VAL A 292 -4.51 -5.26 10.07
CA VAL A 292 -3.24 -5.31 9.34
C VAL A 292 -3.01 -4.02 8.57
N TYR A 293 -1.76 -3.66 8.35
CA TYR A 293 -1.41 -2.49 7.55
C TYR A 293 -1.76 -2.70 6.07
N ALA A 294 -2.44 -1.72 5.49
CA ALA A 294 -2.75 -1.60 4.08
C ALA A 294 -1.88 -0.51 3.45
N TYR A 295 -0.56 -0.69 3.47
CA TYR A 295 0.43 0.35 3.20
C TYR A 295 0.08 1.22 1.98
N ALA A 296 -0.22 2.50 2.27
CA ALA A 296 -0.54 3.49 1.26
C ALA A 296 0.09 4.83 1.67
N VAL A 297 1.00 5.28 0.83
CA VAL A 297 1.73 6.53 0.99
C VAL A 297 1.38 7.40 -0.19
N PHE A 298 1.05 8.67 0.04
CA PHE A 298 0.59 9.58 -0.99
C PHE A 298 1.56 10.75 -1.18
N PHE A 299 1.72 11.18 -2.42
CA PHE A 299 2.35 12.45 -2.76
C PHE A 299 1.29 13.55 -2.67
N ALA A 300 1.50 14.46 -1.73
CA ALA A 300 0.71 15.65 -1.50
C ALA A 300 1.33 16.83 -2.25
N SER A 301 0.55 17.47 -3.13
CA SER A 301 0.95 18.67 -3.89
C SER A 301 0.22 19.92 -3.40
N CYS A 302 0.88 21.07 -3.44
CA CYS A 302 0.32 22.33 -2.92
C CYS A 302 -0.91 22.76 -3.74
N LEU A 303 -2.03 23.04 -3.06
CA LEU A 303 -3.24 23.60 -3.68
C LEU A 303 -3.22 25.13 -3.74
N GLU A 304 -2.52 25.78 -2.82
CA GLU A 304 -2.50 27.24 -2.63
C GLU A 304 -1.36 27.90 -3.42
N LYS A 305 -1.16 27.47 -4.68
CA LYS A 305 -0.06 27.95 -5.53
C LYS A 305 -0.16 29.44 -5.85
N ASP A 306 -1.38 29.98 -5.93
CA ASP A 306 -1.60 31.41 -6.21
C ASP A 306 -1.13 32.31 -5.06
N GLU A 307 -1.09 31.78 -3.83
CA GLU A 307 -0.69 32.53 -2.62
C GLU A 307 0.78 32.30 -2.27
N TYR A 308 1.24 31.04 -2.31
CA TYR A 308 2.56 30.65 -1.81
C TYR A 308 3.54 30.21 -2.91
N GLY A 309 3.12 30.27 -4.18
CA GLY A 309 3.89 29.79 -5.31
C GLY A 309 4.07 28.27 -5.30
N ASN A 310 5.11 27.82 -6.01
CA ASN A 310 5.44 26.40 -6.09
C ASN A 310 6.17 25.95 -4.81
N LEU A 311 5.42 25.41 -3.84
CA LEU A 311 5.98 24.75 -2.66
C LEU A 311 6.34 23.28 -2.93
N GLN A 312 7.25 22.74 -2.11
CA GLN A 312 7.69 21.35 -2.19
C GLN A 312 6.54 20.38 -1.92
N ASN A 313 6.55 19.26 -2.64
CA ASN A 313 5.62 18.18 -2.37
C ASN A 313 6.01 17.45 -1.08
N TYR A 314 5.01 16.81 -0.47
CA TYR A 314 5.18 15.99 0.72
C TYR A 314 4.72 14.57 0.45
N VAL A 315 5.39 13.63 1.08
CA VAL A 315 4.92 12.27 1.26
C VAL A 315 4.16 12.22 2.58
N VAL A 316 2.91 11.77 2.51
CA VAL A 316 2.01 11.60 3.65
C VAL A 316 1.55 10.15 3.69
N ASP A 317 1.57 9.54 4.86
CA ASP A 317 1.01 8.18 5.05
C ASP A 317 -0.52 8.30 5.21
N THR A 318 -1.22 7.21 5.38
CA THR A 318 -2.63 7.20 5.81
C THR A 318 -2.83 6.48 7.15
N ASP A 319 -1.73 6.03 7.78
CA ASP A 319 -1.80 5.04 8.87
C ASP A 319 -2.77 3.90 8.53
N PRO A 320 -2.80 3.41 7.27
CA PRO A 320 -3.95 2.67 6.80
C PRO A 320 -3.90 1.29 7.41
N THR A 321 -4.85 1.01 8.29
CA THR A 321 -5.13 -0.34 8.74
C THR A 321 -6.43 -0.81 8.11
N THR A 322 -6.51 -2.10 7.86
CA THR A 322 -7.76 -2.77 7.50
C THR A 322 -7.94 -4.01 8.36
N THR A 323 -9.19 -4.32 8.69
CA THR A 323 -9.52 -5.53 9.44
C THR A 323 -9.77 -6.67 8.48
N LEU A 324 -8.98 -7.72 8.60
CA LEU A 324 -9.22 -8.99 7.92
C LEU A 324 -9.91 -9.94 8.87
N ASN A 325 -11.12 -10.35 8.49
CA ASN A 325 -11.90 -11.37 9.18
C ASN A 325 -11.89 -12.65 8.35
N PHE A 326 -11.65 -13.77 9.01
CA PHE A 326 -11.60 -15.08 8.36
C PHE A 326 -11.87 -16.22 9.34
N ASN A 327 -12.15 -17.39 8.78
CA ASN A 327 -12.49 -18.59 9.48
C ASN A 327 -11.51 -19.71 9.15
N ALA A 328 -11.30 -20.57 10.13
CA ALA A 328 -10.58 -21.83 9.96
C ALA A 328 -11.41 -22.98 10.51
N ILE A 329 -11.14 -24.19 10.02
CA ILE A 329 -11.83 -25.40 10.44
C ILE A 329 -10.81 -26.32 11.09
N SER A 330 -11.11 -26.75 12.31
CA SER A 330 -10.35 -27.82 12.97
C SER A 330 -11.20 -29.08 13.02
N SER A 331 -10.65 -30.18 12.55
CA SER A 331 -11.34 -31.47 12.41
C SER A 331 -10.77 -32.50 13.36
N TYR A 332 -11.61 -33.38 13.91
CA TYR A 332 -11.22 -34.45 14.82
C TYR A 332 -11.93 -35.76 14.47
N ALA A 333 -11.27 -36.89 14.77
CA ALA A 333 -11.84 -38.22 14.64
C ALA A 333 -11.24 -39.18 15.67
N ASP A 334 -12.11 -39.96 16.35
CA ASP A 334 -11.69 -40.98 17.31
C ASP A 334 -11.74 -42.42 16.77
N SER A 335 -12.38 -42.66 15.61
CA SER A 335 -12.48 -43.99 14.99
C SER A 335 -11.56 -44.15 13.77
N PRO A 336 -10.86 -45.30 13.60
CA PRO A 336 -10.02 -45.57 12.43
C PRO A 336 -10.77 -45.98 11.14
N GLU A 337 -12.06 -46.34 11.19
CA GLU A 337 -12.99 -46.53 10.05
C GLU A 337 -14.42 -46.34 10.59
N LYS A 338 -15.47 -45.84 9.93
CA LYS A 338 -15.81 -45.50 8.55
C LYS A 338 -15.73 -43.98 8.42
N ASP A 339 -15.26 -43.45 7.30
CA ASP A 339 -15.31 -42.00 7.02
C ASP A 339 -16.67 -41.44 7.49
N PRO A 340 -16.70 -40.29 8.21
CA PRO A 340 -17.95 -39.59 8.44
C PRO A 340 -18.68 -39.44 7.09
N PRO A 341 -19.99 -39.21 7.03
CA PRO A 341 -20.60 -38.70 5.81
C PRO A 341 -19.67 -37.64 5.23
N ASP A 342 -19.04 -37.93 4.09
CA ASP A 342 -18.16 -37.01 3.35
C ASP A 342 -18.96 -35.82 2.79
N THR A 343 -20.13 -35.52 3.37
CA THR A 343 -20.94 -34.36 3.03
C THR A 343 -20.10 -33.14 3.34
N GLY A 344 -19.70 -32.45 2.29
CA GLY A 344 -18.80 -31.34 2.42
C GLY A 344 -18.73 -30.53 1.14
N LEU A 345 -17.99 -29.45 1.23
CA LEU A 345 -17.67 -28.58 0.12
C LEU A 345 -16.15 -28.47 0.03
N ARG A 346 -15.62 -28.77 -1.17
CA ARG A 346 -14.25 -28.49 -1.55
C ARG A 346 -14.22 -27.34 -2.54
N ILE A 347 -13.50 -26.28 -2.20
CA ILE A 347 -13.20 -25.17 -3.11
C ILE A 347 -11.77 -25.36 -3.58
N LEU A 348 -11.58 -25.37 -4.90
CA LEU A 348 -10.29 -25.45 -5.55
C LEU A 348 -9.96 -24.12 -6.23
N LYS A 349 -8.73 -23.65 -6.08
CA LYS A 349 -8.28 -22.39 -6.64
C LYS A 349 -7.02 -22.56 -7.47
N TYR A 350 -7.10 -22.14 -8.73
CA TYR A 350 -6.03 -22.26 -9.70
C TYR A 350 -5.75 -20.94 -10.42
N GLU A 351 -4.57 -20.86 -11.02
CA GLU A 351 -4.26 -19.88 -12.06
C GLU A 351 -4.98 -20.25 -13.36
N THR A 352 -5.52 -19.25 -14.07
CA THR A 352 -6.29 -19.47 -15.29
C THR A 352 -5.47 -20.23 -16.34
N GLY A 353 -6.05 -21.31 -16.87
CA GLY A 353 -5.43 -22.10 -17.93
C GLY A 353 -4.33 -23.07 -17.47
N THR A 354 -4.07 -23.20 -16.17
CA THR A 354 -3.06 -24.11 -15.61
C THR A 354 -3.63 -24.97 -14.47
N GLU A 355 -2.81 -25.86 -13.91
CA GLU A 355 -3.11 -26.62 -12.68
C GLU A 355 -2.34 -26.06 -11.47
N ILE A 356 -1.76 -24.86 -11.59
CA ILE A 356 -0.99 -24.23 -10.51
C ILE A 356 -1.97 -23.78 -9.42
N PRO A 357 -1.89 -24.34 -8.20
CA PRO A 357 -2.79 -23.96 -7.11
C PRO A 357 -2.44 -22.57 -6.56
N LEU A 358 -3.45 -21.83 -6.11
CA LEU A 358 -3.28 -20.48 -5.55
C LEU A 358 -3.78 -20.37 -4.10
N SER A 359 -2.87 -20.01 -3.19
CA SER A 359 -3.15 -19.72 -1.79
C SER A 359 -3.61 -18.28 -1.57
N GLY A 360 -4.31 -18.03 -0.46
CA GLY A 360 -4.66 -16.67 -0.03
C GLY A 360 -5.95 -16.09 -0.63
N ALA A 361 -6.63 -16.82 -1.53
CA ALA A 361 -7.95 -16.40 -2.00
C ALA A 361 -8.97 -16.46 -0.86
N ARG A 362 -9.79 -15.41 -0.70
CA ARG A 362 -10.82 -15.34 0.34
C ARG A 362 -12.19 -15.64 -0.26
N PHE A 363 -12.83 -16.68 0.25
CA PHE A 363 -14.15 -17.14 -0.19
C PHE A 363 -15.18 -17.00 0.91
N GLU A 364 -16.24 -16.24 0.66
CA GLU A 364 -17.45 -16.32 1.46
C GLU A 364 -18.32 -17.48 0.99
N VAL A 365 -18.81 -18.29 1.93
CA VAL A 365 -19.74 -19.40 1.64
C VAL A 365 -21.09 -19.08 2.25
N ILE A 366 -22.12 -19.07 1.42
CA ILE A 366 -23.51 -18.85 1.82
C ILE A 366 -24.24 -20.19 1.78
N GLY A 367 -24.86 -20.55 2.90
CA GLY A 367 -25.64 -21.77 3.07
C GLY A 367 -26.97 -21.75 2.32
N PRO A 368 -27.66 -22.90 2.23
CA PRO A 368 -28.93 -23.04 1.51
C PRO A 368 -30.07 -22.19 2.08
N ASP A 369 -29.99 -21.82 3.35
CA ASP A 369 -30.96 -20.95 4.02
C ASP A 369 -30.67 -19.45 3.81
N GLY A 370 -29.57 -19.11 3.12
CA GLY A 370 -29.15 -17.73 2.81
C GLY A 370 -28.19 -17.11 3.84
N ASP A 371 -27.87 -17.83 4.92
CA ASP A 371 -26.94 -17.36 5.95
C ASP A 371 -25.48 -17.54 5.52
N SER A 372 -24.63 -16.57 5.87
CA SER A 372 -23.18 -16.68 5.67
C SER A 372 -22.59 -17.67 6.66
N MET A 373 -21.84 -18.65 6.15
CA MET A 373 -21.09 -19.62 6.94
C MET A 373 -19.71 -19.12 7.36
N GLY A 374 -19.28 -17.97 6.83
CA GLY A 374 -17.97 -17.39 7.10
C GLY A 374 -17.13 -17.17 5.84
N ILE A 375 -15.93 -16.64 6.07
CA ILE A 375 -14.94 -16.33 5.03
C ILE A 375 -13.76 -17.27 5.21
N PHE A 376 -13.53 -18.15 4.24
CA PHE A 376 -12.47 -19.16 4.28
C PHE A 376 -11.34 -18.78 3.32
N ILE A 377 -10.13 -19.24 3.62
CA ILE A 377 -8.93 -18.85 2.86
C ILE A 377 -8.29 -20.09 2.26
N THR A 378 -7.92 -20.03 0.97
CA THR A 378 -7.21 -21.14 0.33
C THR A 378 -5.83 -21.34 0.95
N ASN A 379 -5.53 -22.59 1.30
CA ASN A 379 -4.22 -23.00 1.82
C ASN A 379 -3.16 -23.03 0.71
N THR A 380 -1.94 -23.48 1.04
CA THR A 380 -0.82 -23.60 0.09
C THR A 380 -1.09 -24.52 -1.10
N ASP A 381 -2.03 -25.45 -0.98
CA ASP A 381 -2.45 -26.35 -2.06
C ASP A 381 -3.63 -25.78 -2.88
N GLY A 382 -4.02 -24.52 -2.62
CA GLY A 382 -5.13 -23.85 -3.28
C GLY A 382 -6.49 -24.44 -2.91
N ARG A 383 -6.64 -24.98 -1.69
CA ARG A 383 -7.84 -25.71 -1.27
C ARG A 383 -8.47 -25.13 -0.02
N ILE A 384 -9.79 -25.28 0.05
CA ILE A 384 -10.61 -25.13 1.26
C ILE A 384 -11.47 -26.38 1.36
N GLU A 385 -11.50 -27.02 2.53
CA GLU A 385 -12.42 -28.13 2.82
C GLU A 385 -13.33 -27.74 3.98
N ILE A 386 -14.65 -27.81 3.73
CA ILE A 386 -15.69 -27.46 4.69
C ILE A 386 -16.56 -28.69 4.91
N PRO A 387 -16.47 -29.36 6.08
CA PRO A 387 -17.43 -30.39 6.47
C PRO A 387 -18.82 -29.76 6.64
N LEU A 388 -19.85 -30.38 6.06
CA LEU A 388 -21.21 -29.86 6.05
C LEU A 388 -22.20 -30.89 6.57
N THR A 389 -23.19 -30.42 7.32
CA THR A 389 -24.29 -31.27 7.84
C THR A 389 -25.61 -31.05 7.11
N ILE A 390 -25.73 -29.98 6.32
CA ILE A 390 -26.92 -29.60 5.58
C ILE A 390 -26.68 -29.84 4.09
N CYS A 391 -27.60 -30.51 3.42
CA CYS A 391 -27.60 -30.67 1.96
C CYS A 391 -28.40 -29.54 1.31
N GLY A 392 -28.02 -29.14 0.10
CA GLY A 392 -28.70 -28.06 -0.60
C GLY A 392 -27.80 -27.31 -1.58
N ASN A 393 -28.28 -26.18 -2.07
CA ASN A 393 -27.48 -25.29 -2.91
C ASN A 393 -26.75 -24.28 -2.04
N TYR A 394 -25.44 -24.22 -2.22
CA TYR A 394 -24.56 -23.25 -1.61
C TYR A 394 -24.11 -22.23 -2.66
N THR A 395 -23.89 -21.00 -2.24
CA THR A 395 -23.23 -19.97 -3.07
C THR A 395 -21.84 -19.72 -2.53
N VAL A 396 -20.84 -19.89 -3.37
CA VAL A 396 -19.43 -19.60 -3.05
C VAL A 396 -19.03 -18.33 -3.78
N ILE A 397 -18.57 -17.32 -3.05
CA ILE A 397 -18.22 -16.00 -3.57
C ILE A 397 -16.75 -15.73 -3.28
N GLU A 398 -15.93 -15.59 -4.31
CA GLU A 398 -14.58 -15.03 -4.18
C GLU A 398 -14.71 -13.55 -3.79
N ARG A 399 -14.22 -13.19 -2.61
CA ARG A 399 -14.20 -11.82 -2.11
C ARG A 399 -12.89 -11.13 -2.45
N ASP A 400 -11.79 -11.86 -2.37
CA ASP A 400 -10.46 -11.38 -2.71
C ASP A 400 -9.71 -12.47 -3.48
N ALA A 401 -9.12 -12.09 -4.62
CA ALA A 401 -8.23 -12.96 -5.36
C ALA A 401 -6.88 -13.13 -4.62
N PRO A 402 -6.13 -14.20 -4.91
CA PRO A 402 -4.74 -14.33 -4.48
C PRO A 402 -3.89 -13.13 -4.90
N ALA A 403 -2.79 -12.89 -4.18
CA ALA A 403 -1.85 -11.84 -4.55
C ALA A 403 -1.42 -11.97 -6.03
N ASN A 404 -1.33 -10.84 -6.73
CA ASN A 404 -0.93 -10.74 -8.13
C ASN A 404 -1.90 -11.40 -9.13
N HIS A 405 -3.15 -11.62 -8.73
CA HIS A 405 -4.19 -12.16 -9.59
C HIS A 405 -5.42 -11.26 -9.62
N ILE A 406 -6.07 -11.19 -10.78
CA ILE A 406 -7.27 -10.36 -10.99
C ILE A 406 -8.49 -11.16 -10.56
N ILE A 407 -9.32 -10.56 -9.69
CA ILE A 407 -10.62 -11.14 -9.33
C ILE A 407 -11.51 -11.26 -10.57
N SER A 408 -12.19 -12.40 -10.71
CA SER A 408 -13.12 -12.63 -11.82
C SER A 408 -14.27 -11.61 -11.81
N GLU A 409 -14.70 -11.14 -12.99
CA GLU A 409 -15.94 -10.36 -13.15
C GLU A 409 -17.19 -11.15 -12.72
N GLN A 410 -17.08 -12.48 -12.64
CA GLN A 410 -18.09 -13.39 -12.11
C GLN A 410 -17.51 -14.14 -10.90
N PRO A 411 -17.44 -13.48 -9.72
CA PRO A 411 -16.77 -14.04 -8.55
C PRO A 411 -17.62 -15.08 -7.81
N ALA A 412 -18.88 -15.30 -8.21
CA ALA A 412 -19.82 -16.18 -7.51
C ALA A 412 -20.19 -17.42 -8.32
N GLN A 413 -20.18 -18.59 -7.69
CA GLN A 413 -20.65 -19.85 -8.26
C GLN A 413 -21.60 -20.57 -7.30
N ASN A 414 -22.57 -21.30 -7.85
CA ASN A 414 -23.46 -22.15 -7.06
C ASN A 414 -23.02 -23.61 -7.13
N VAL A 415 -23.08 -24.30 -6.00
CA VAL A 415 -22.69 -25.71 -5.87
C VAL A 415 -23.74 -26.47 -5.07
N THR A 416 -24.12 -27.65 -5.53
CA THR A 416 -25.11 -28.49 -4.85
C THR A 416 -24.40 -29.53 -3.99
N VAL A 417 -24.61 -29.47 -2.68
CA VAL A 417 -24.11 -30.43 -1.70
C VAL A 417 -25.17 -31.51 -1.48
N VAL A 418 -24.75 -32.77 -1.58
CA VAL A 418 -25.59 -33.94 -1.36
C VAL A 418 -25.01 -34.82 -0.28
N TYR A 419 -25.86 -35.63 0.33
CA TYR A 419 -25.49 -36.45 1.47
C TYR A 419 -24.44 -37.50 1.10
N ASN A 420 -23.42 -37.63 1.95
CA ASN A 420 -22.25 -38.52 1.80
C ASN A 420 -21.37 -38.22 0.58
N GLU A 421 -21.34 -36.97 0.07
CA GLU A 421 -20.45 -36.57 -1.02
C GLU A 421 -19.81 -35.21 -0.76
N VAL A 422 -18.53 -35.08 -1.12
CA VAL A 422 -17.85 -33.77 -1.15
C VAL A 422 -18.18 -33.11 -2.48
N ALA A 423 -19.01 -32.08 -2.45
CA ALA A 423 -19.24 -31.27 -3.64
C ALA A 423 -17.98 -30.44 -3.93
N GLU A 424 -17.60 -30.34 -5.21
CA GLU A 424 -16.40 -29.63 -5.63
C GLU A 424 -16.75 -28.46 -6.53
N VAL A 425 -16.09 -27.32 -6.32
CA VAL A 425 -16.19 -26.14 -7.16
C VAL A 425 -14.79 -25.55 -7.39
N ALA A 426 -14.48 -25.18 -8.63
CA ALA A 426 -13.19 -24.65 -9.02
C ALA A 426 -13.28 -23.17 -9.45
N PHE A 427 -12.33 -22.37 -9.00
CA PHE A 427 -12.18 -20.96 -9.33
C PHE A 427 -10.81 -20.70 -9.96
N PHE A 428 -10.78 -19.79 -10.93
CA PHE A 428 -9.59 -19.44 -11.71
C PHE A 428 -9.41 -17.93 -11.69
N ASN A 429 -8.18 -17.44 -11.52
CA ASN A 429 -7.86 -16.04 -11.73
C ASN A 429 -6.70 -15.91 -12.70
N ASP A 430 -6.75 -14.87 -13.50
CA ASP A 430 -5.66 -14.49 -14.39
C ASP A 430 -4.56 -13.77 -13.60
N PRO A 431 -3.29 -14.12 -13.80
CA PRO A 431 -2.18 -13.39 -13.22
C PRO A 431 -2.04 -12.02 -13.89
N TYR A 432 -1.62 -11.00 -13.13
CA TYR A 432 -1.28 -9.68 -13.65
C TYR A 432 0.14 -9.28 -13.27
N GLY A 433 0.62 -8.23 -13.93
CA GLY A 433 1.86 -7.57 -13.55
C GLY A 433 1.72 -6.07 -13.67
N SER A 434 2.82 -5.37 -13.44
CA SER A 434 2.85 -3.91 -13.46
C SER A 434 3.98 -3.37 -14.31
N LEU A 435 3.76 -2.20 -14.91
CA LEU A 435 4.77 -1.45 -15.64
C LEU A 435 4.93 -0.06 -15.03
N ARG A 436 6.14 0.24 -14.56
CA ARG A 436 6.52 1.52 -13.96
C ARG A 436 7.40 2.31 -14.92
N ILE A 437 6.95 3.50 -15.29
CA ILE A 437 7.72 4.43 -16.12
C ILE A 437 8.32 5.49 -15.20
N GLU A 438 9.64 5.62 -15.21
CA GLU A 438 10.36 6.65 -14.45
C GLU A 438 10.83 7.76 -15.38
N LYS A 439 10.18 8.92 -15.28
CA LYS A 439 10.49 10.09 -16.08
C LYS A 439 11.52 10.94 -15.38
N ARG A 440 12.68 11.11 -16.02
CA ARG A 440 13.79 11.89 -15.46
C ARG A 440 14.35 12.92 -16.45
N SER A 441 15.05 13.90 -15.92
CA SER A 441 15.97 14.75 -16.67
C SER A 441 17.27 14.01 -16.98
N ASP A 442 18.08 14.56 -17.87
CA ASP A 442 19.46 14.09 -18.11
C ASP A 442 20.41 14.36 -16.94
N THR A 443 20.00 15.20 -15.98
CA THR A 443 20.67 15.44 -14.69
C THR A 443 20.14 14.57 -13.54
N GLY A 444 19.09 13.77 -13.78
CA GLY A 444 18.54 12.79 -12.84
C GLY A 444 17.35 13.26 -12.00
N GLU A 445 16.84 14.47 -12.21
CA GLU A 445 15.64 15.00 -11.55
C GLU A 445 14.38 14.28 -12.05
N TYR A 446 13.41 14.03 -11.16
CA TYR A 446 12.13 13.42 -11.51
C TYR A 446 11.19 14.45 -12.14
N LEU A 447 10.51 14.08 -13.24
CA LEU A 447 9.71 15.01 -14.04
C LEU A 447 8.20 14.68 -14.03
N PRO A 448 7.36 15.47 -13.33
CA PRO A 448 5.90 15.36 -13.43
C PRO A 448 5.37 15.91 -14.76
N GLY A 449 4.20 15.48 -15.19
CA GLY A 449 3.46 16.04 -16.32
C GLY A 449 3.69 15.39 -17.70
N ALA A 450 4.44 14.29 -17.78
CA ALA A 450 4.64 13.56 -19.04
C ALA A 450 3.46 12.62 -19.31
N VAL A 451 2.81 12.71 -20.46
CA VAL A 451 1.75 11.78 -20.85
C VAL A 451 2.37 10.56 -21.55
N ILE A 452 2.23 9.38 -20.95
CA ILE A 452 2.76 8.11 -21.45
C ILE A 452 1.62 7.22 -21.93
N THR A 453 1.81 6.55 -23.06
CA THR A 453 0.89 5.52 -23.57
C THR A 453 1.62 4.20 -23.71
N ILE A 454 0.95 3.12 -23.27
CA ILE A 454 1.41 1.74 -23.43
C ILE A 454 0.38 0.95 -24.24
N GLU A 455 0.84 0.05 -25.10
CA GLU A 455 0.02 -0.81 -25.96
C GLU A 455 0.47 -2.26 -25.79
N HIS A 456 -0.44 -3.12 -25.32
CA HIS A 456 -0.18 -4.55 -25.22
C HIS A 456 -0.11 -5.16 -26.62
N ILE A 457 1.03 -5.75 -26.98
CA ILE A 457 1.32 -6.16 -28.37
C ILE A 457 0.41 -7.30 -28.83
N GLU A 458 0.05 -8.24 -27.94
CA GLU A 458 -0.75 -9.41 -28.32
C GLU A 458 -2.23 -9.06 -28.52
N SER A 459 -2.81 -8.24 -27.64
CA SER A 459 -4.24 -7.92 -27.67
C SER A 459 -4.58 -6.57 -28.31
N GLY A 460 -3.60 -5.67 -28.45
CA GLY A 460 -3.81 -4.29 -28.90
C GLY A 460 -4.45 -3.37 -27.85
N LEU A 461 -4.59 -3.82 -26.60
CA LEU A 461 -5.12 -2.99 -25.50
C LEU A 461 -4.18 -1.82 -25.21
N THR A 462 -4.73 -0.62 -25.06
CA THR A 462 -3.96 0.61 -24.80
C THR A 462 -4.32 1.24 -23.47
N PHE A 463 -3.32 1.73 -22.74
CA PHE A 463 -3.47 2.47 -21.50
C PHE A 463 -2.69 3.79 -21.58
N THR A 464 -3.19 4.85 -20.95
CA THR A 464 -2.55 6.17 -20.92
C THR A 464 -2.54 6.70 -19.50
N GLN A 465 -1.40 7.22 -19.06
CA GLN A 465 -1.24 7.90 -17.76
C GLN A 465 -0.31 9.09 -17.89
N GLU A 466 -0.46 10.06 -16.99
CA GLU A 466 0.46 11.19 -16.82
C GLU A 466 1.43 10.89 -15.68
N THR A 467 2.68 11.35 -15.78
CA THR A 467 3.65 11.18 -14.70
C THR A 467 3.32 12.12 -13.54
N GLY A 468 3.22 11.54 -12.36
CA GLY A 468 2.90 12.23 -11.13
C GLY A 468 3.99 13.14 -10.56
N PRO A 469 3.78 13.83 -9.41
CA PRO A 469 4.80 14.61 -8.70
C PRO A 469 6.10 13.86 -8.38
N ALA A 470 6.07 12.52 -8.32
CA ALA A 470 7.25 11.68 -8.19
C ALA A 470 8.01 11.45 -9.50
N GLY A 471 7.53 11.99 -10.63
CA GLY A 471 8.01 11.75 -11.98
C GLY A 471 7.77 10.32 -12.46
N VAL A 472 6.65 9.72 -12.08
CA VAL A 472 6.37 8.31 -12.34
C VAL A 472 4.96 8.13 -12.88
N ALA A 473 4.79 7.23 -13.86
CA ALA A 473 3.49 6.68 -14.25
C ALA A 473 3.50 5.15 -14.05
N VAL A 474 2.46 4.57 -13.43
CA VAL A 474 2.42 3.13 -13.11
C VAL A 474 1.13 2.50 -13.59
N PHE A 475 1.30 1.54 -14.48
CA PHE A 475 0.22 0.75 -15.05
C PHE A 475 0.16 -0.58 -14.29
N ASP A 476 -0.75 -0.66 -13.31
CA ASP A 476 -0.99 -1.85 -12.50
C ASP A 476 -2.16 -2.69 -13.04
N GLU A 477 -2.24 -3.95 -12.62
CA GLU A 477 -3.29 -4.90 -12.99
C GLU A 477 -3.46 -5.07 -14.52
N ILE A 478 -2.36 -4.91 -15.26
CA ILE A 478 -2.36 -5.05 -16.72
C ILE A 478 -2.02 -6.49 -17.13
N PRO A 479 -2.52 -6.96 -18.29
CA PRO A 479 -2.21 -8.28 -18.81
C PRO A 479 -0.71 -8.54 -18.93
N LEU A 480 -0.30 -9.78 -18.69
CA LEU A 480 1.08 -10.21 -18.92
C LEU A 480 1.42 -10.17 -20.41
N GLY A 481 2.68 -9.89 -20.73
CA GLY A 481 3.17 -9.93 -22.11
C GLY A 481 3.99 -8.72 -22.49
N ALA A 482 4.25 -8.58 -23.79
CA ALA A 482 5.08 -7.51 -24.32
C ALA A 482 4.26 -6.25 -24.61
N TYR A 483 4.79 -5.10 -24.23
CA TYR A 483 4.18 -3.78 -24.43
C TYR A 483 5.06 -2.89 -25.31
N ARG A 484 4.40 -2.07 -26.13
CA ARG A 484 4.99 -0.91 -26.80
C ARG A 484 4.70 0.34 -25.97
N ILE A 485 5.72 1.17 -25.72
CA ILE A 485 5.65 2.30 -24.78
C ILE A 485 6.12 3.56 -25.51
N GLN A 486 5.36 4.66 -25.38
CA GLN A 486 5.65 5.94 -26.03
C GLN A 486 5.30 7.12 -25.13
N GLU A 487 6.16 8.14 -25.11
CA GLU A 487 5.79 9.47 -24.61
C GLU A 487 4.91 10.17 -25.65
N GLN A 488 3.70 10.55 -25.26
CA GLN A 488 2.79 11.32 -26.11
C GLN A 488 3.05 12.82 -25.98
N THR A 489 3.31 13.30 -24.76
CA THR A 489 3.57 14.70 -24.45
C THR A 489 4.63 14.77 -23.37
N ALA A 490 5.65 15.62 -23.57
CA ALA A 490 6.68 15.87 -22.57
C ALA A 490 6.15 16.78 -21.45
N PRO A 491 6.78 16.72 -20.25
CA PRO A 491 6.62 17.75 -19.23
C PRO A 491 6.90 19.16 -19.76
N GLU A 492 6.26 20.17 -19.19
CA GLU A 492 6.52 21.58 -19.48
C GLU A 492 8.00 21.93 -19.23
N GLY A 493 8.66 22.62 -20.17
CA GLY A 493 10.11 22.88 -20.08
C GLY A 493 11.00 21.77 -20.64
N TRP A 494 10.45 20.67 -21.19
CA TRP A 494 11.24 19.52 -21.64
C TRP A 494 10.98 19.13 -23.09
N LEU A 495 12.03 18.67 -23.78
CA LEU A 495 11.93 18.12 -25.12
C LEU A 495 11.29 16.73 -25.08
N LYS A 496 10.27 16.54 -25.92
CA LYS A 496 9.63 15.23 -26.15
C LYS A 496 10.61 14.20 -26.70
N ASP A 497 10.54 13.00 -26.15
CA ASP A 497 11.21 11.80 -26.64
C ASP A 497 10.28 11.01 -27.58
N ASP A 498 10.62 10.99 -28.88
CA ASP A 498 9.88 10.24 -29.90
C ASP A 498 10.26 8.74 -29.97
N THR A 499 11.16 8.28 -29.09
CA THR A 499 11.61 6.88 -29.06
C THR A 499 10.45 5.94 -28.71
N VAL A 500 10.37 4.83 -29.42
CA VAL A 500 9.43 3.74 -29.12
C VAL A 500 10.16 2.69 -28.30
N TYR A 501 9.73 2.50 -27.06
CA TYR A 501 10.29 1.51 -26.17
C TYR A 501 9.45 0.23 -26.18
N THR A 502 10.06 -0.87 -25.73
CA THR A 502 9.37 -2.13 -25.49
C THR A 502 9.78 -2.71 -24.15
N ALA A 503 8.83 -3.25 -23.40
CA ALA A 503 9.09 -3.96 -22.15
C ALA A 503 8.17 -5.18 -22.05
N THR A 504 8.57 -6.19 -21.27
CA THR A 504 7.74 -7.37 -20.99
C THR A 504 7.26 -7.30 -19.56
N VAL A 505 5.95 -7.37 -19.36
CA VAL A 505 5.29 -7.44 -18.05
C VAL A 505 5.15 -8.91 -17.66
N VAL A 506 5.57 -9.23 -16.44
CA VAL A 506 5.64 -10.58 -15.87
C VAL A 506 4.77 -10.65 -14.61
N ALA A 507 4.21 -11.83 -14.32
CA ALA A 507 3.33 -12.06 -13.19
C ALA A 507 3.97 -11.63 -11.86
N GLY A 508 3.27 -10.77 -11.11
CA GLY A 508 3.69 -10.31 -9.80
C GLY A 508 4.97 -9.46 -9.76
N GLU A 509 5.49 -9.05 -10.91
CA GLU A 509 6.65 -8.18 -11.00
C GLU A 509 6.26 -6.78 -11.50
N THR A 510 6.95 -5.77 -10.98
CA THR A 510 6.93 -4.42 -11.55
C THR A 510 8.12 -4.24 -12.48
N THR A 511 7.86 -4.17 -13.77
CA THR A 511 8.89 -3.84 -14.76
C THR A 511 9.14 -2.34 -14.76
N ALA A 512 10.36 -1.90 -14.48
CA ALA A 512 10.72 -0.48 -14.47
C ALA A 512 11.42 -0.04 -15.77
N LEU A 513 11.00 1.08 -16.35
CA LEU A 513 11.61 1.68 -17.54
C LEU A 513 11.88 3.17 -17.33
N PRO A 514 13.15 3.61 -17.34
CA PRO A 514 13.46 5.04 -17.33
C PRO A 514 13.30 5.68 -18.71
N ILE A 515 12.66 6.85 -18.77
CA ILE A 515 12.58 7.70 -19.97
C ILE A 515 13.18 9.07 -19.63
N ILE A 516 14.21 9.48 -20.37
CA ILE A 516 15.02 10.66 -20.09
C ILE A 516 14.68 11.78 -21.06
N ASN A 517 14.23 12.94 -20.56
CA ASN A 517 14.07 14.13 -21.40
C ASN A 517 15.24 15.09 -21.17
N LYS A 518 15.52 15.86 -22.21
CA LYS A 518 16.44 17.00 -22.13
C LYS A 518 15.64 18.26 -21.93
N GLU A 519 16.16 19.15 -21.10
CA GLU A 519 15.52 20.45 -20.86
C GLU A 519 15.45 21.22 -22.18
N LEU A 520 14.33 21.90 -22.42
CA LEU A 520 14.25 22.92 -23.45
C LEU A 520 15.19 24.08 -23.06
N PRO A 521 15.74 24.83 -24.02
CA PRO A 521 16.49 26.02 -23.66
C PRO A 521 15.61 26.96 -22.83
N GLY A 522 16.20 27.53 -21.78
CA GLY A 522 15.52 28.41 -20.83
C GLY A 522 16.43 29.53 -20.35
N LEU A 523 15.84 30.50 -19.66
CA LEU A 523 16.55 31.63 -19.08
C LEU A 523 16.10 31.80 -17.64
N ARG A 524 17.06 31.60 -16.74
CA ARG A 524 16.89 31.83 -15.31
C ARG A 524 17.70 33.03 -14.86
N ILE A 525 17.04 34.01 -14.24
CA ILE A 525 17.65 35.21 -13.66
C ILE A 525 17.39 35.16 -12.16
N VAL A 526 18.45 35.21 -11.35
CA VAL A 526 18.33 35.32 -9.88
C VAL A 526 18.88 36.67 -9.44
N LYS A 527 18.06 37.45 -8.76
CA LYS A 527 18.39 38.77 -8.23
C LYS A 527 18.52 38.70 -6.72
N TYR A 528 19.66 39.18 -6.22
CA TYR A 528 19.97 39.20 -4.79
C TYR A 528 20.83 40.40 -4.43
N ASP A 529 20.80 40.79 -3.15
CA ASP A 529 21.70 41.80 -2.60
C ASP A 529 23.12 41.24 -2.52
N ARG A 530 24.07 41.95 -3.12
CA ARG A 530 25.46 41.51 -3.26
C ARG A 530 26.19 41.31 -1.92
N LYS A 531 25.77 41.99 -0.84
CA LYS A 531 26.49 41.96 0.44
C LYS A 531 26.05 40.81 1.32
N ASN A 532 24.75 40.56 1.41
CA ASN A 532 24.18 39.55 2.32
C ASN A 532 23.56 38.35 1.59
N TYR A 533 23.53 38.36 0.25
CA TYR A 533 22.99 37.30 -0.61
C TYR A 533 21.49 37.03 -0.40
N VAL A 534 20.76 38.00 0.16
CA VAL A 534 19.30 37.91 0.29
C VAL A 534 18.68 38.19 -1.07
N VAL A 535 17.79 37.29 -1.51
CA VAL A 535 17.07 37.42 -2.78
C VAL A 535 16.11 38.60 -2.79
N MET A 536 15.88 39.19 -3.96
CA MET A 536 15.09 40.42 -4.13
C MET A 536 13.88 40.18 -5.03
N ALA A 537 12.71 40.12 -4.41
CA ALA A 537 11.42 40.09 -5.11
C ALA A 537 11.06 41.43 -5.75
N ASP A 538 10.10 41.39 -6.68
CA ASP A 538 9.49 42.56 -7.31
C ASP A 538 10.42 43.44 -8.18
N VAL A 539 11.58 42.92 -8.58
CA VAL A 539 12.52 43.59 -9.50
C VAL A 539 12.14 43.24 -10.94
N TYR A 540 11.98 44.23 -11.81
CA TYR A 540 11.60 44.00 -13.21
C TYR A 540 12.81 43.94 -14.13
N PHE A 541 12.81 42.95 -15.02
CA PHE A 541 13.74 42.80 -16.12
C PHE A 541 13.02 42.82 -17.48
N ALA A 542 13.47 43.68 -18.39
CA ALA A 542 13.11 43.62 -19.80
C ALA A 542 14.00 42.58 -20.50
N ILE A 543 13.39 41.56 -21.09
CA ILE A 543 14.10 40.43 -21.70
C ILE A 543 13.95 40.49 -23.23
N TYR A 544 15.05 40.26 -23.94
CA TYR A 544 15.14 40.23 -25.40
C TYR A 544 15.82 38.95 -25.87
N ARG A 545 15.44 38.45 -27.05
CA ARG A 545 16.10 37.37 -27.79
C ARG A 545 16.50 37.85 -29.17
N ASP A 546 17.79 37.78 -29.50
CA ASP A 546 18.34 38.16 -30.81
C ASP A 546 17.90 39.56 -31.31
N GLY A 547 17.56 40.45 -30.37
CA GLY A 547 17.07 41.80 -30.63
C GLY A 547 15.55 41.99 -30.49
N ASP A 548 14.78 40.91 -30.48
CA ASP A 548 13.32 40.94 -30.30
C ASP A 548 12.94 41.00 -28.82
N TYR A 549 12.01 41.89 -28.49
CA TYR A 549 11.54 42.10 -27.12
C TYR A 549 10.55 41.00 -26.72
N LEU A 550 10.86 40.26 -25.67
CA LEU A 550 10.01 39.18 -25.14
C LEU A 550 9.02 39.67 -24.08
N GLY A 551 9.37 40.71 -23.33
CA GLY A 551 8.52 41.26 -22.28
C GLY A 551 9.28 41.80 -21.08
N ASN A 552 8.53 42.37 -20.14
CA ASN A 552 9.02 42.70 -18.80
C ASN A 552 8.57 41.60 -17.85
N PHE A 553 9.53 41.01 -17.17
CA PHE A 553 9.32 39.93 -16.22
C PHE A 553 9.74 40.42 -14.85
N LYS A 554 8.98 40.04 -13.84
CA LYS A 554 9.19 40.48 -12.46
C LYS A 554 9.80 39.32 -11.69
N THR A 555 10.82 39.58 -10.89
CA THR A 555 11.32 38.58 -9.96
C THR A 555 10.24 38.20 -8.97
N ASP A 556 10.06 36.90 -8.78
CA ASP A 556 9.14 36.36 -7.78
C ASP A 556 9.65 36.58 -6.35
N GLU A 557 8.94 36.06 -5.36
CA GLU A 557 9.32 36.17 -3.94
C GLU A 557 10.69 35.55 -3.61
N PHE A 558 11.24 34.73 -4.51
CA PHE A 558 12.56 34.11 -4.43
C PHE A 558 13.63 34.88 -5.21
N GLY A 559 13.29 36.07 -5.69
CA GLY A 559 14.16 36.89 -6.52
C GLY A 559 14.46 36.27 -7.88
N GLU A 560 13.66 35.31 -8.35
CA GLU A 560 13.89 34.57 -9.58
C GLU A 560 12.94 35.00 -10.70
N ILE A 561 13.44 35.03 -11.94
CA ILE A 561 12.65 34.97 -13.16
C ILE A 561 13.07 33.68 -13.86
N LEU A 562 12.12 32.78 -14.07
CA LEU A 562 12.32 31.57 -14.86
C LEU A 562 11.48 31.67 -16.14
N LEU A 563 12.14 31.67 -17.29
CA LEU A 563 11.51 31.53 -18.59
C LEU A 563 11.87 30.16 -19.16
N THR A 564 10.86 29.30 -19.30
CA THR A 564 10.95 28.00 -19.95
C THR A 564 10.61 28.11 -21.44
N ASP A 565 10.84 27.02 -22.19
CA ASP A 565 10.42 26.86 -23.59
C ASP A 565 10.93 27.96 -24.55
N LEU A 566 12.14 28.44 -24.28
CA LEU A 566 12.77 29.50 -25.04
C LEU A 566 13.45 28.93 -26.29
N GLU A 567 13.24 29.58 -27.44
CA GLU A 567 13.97 29.18 -28.66
C GLU A 567 15.48 29.42 -28.48
N PRO A 568 16.36 28.57 -29.05
CA PRO A 568 17.80 28.83 -29.04
C PRO A 568 18.13 30.22 -29.62
N GLY A 569 18.97 31.00 -28.93
CA GLY A 569 19.32 32.35 -29.35
C GLY A 569 20.18 33.10 -28.32
N THR A 570 20.52 34.34 -28.62
CA THR A 570 21.23 35.21 -27.67
C THR A 570 20.24 36.02 -26.85
N TYR A 571 20.20 35.76 -25.54
CA TYR A 571 19.34 36.46 -24.60
C TYR A 571 20.02 37.67 -23.98
N ARG A 572 19.26 38.76 -23.83
CA ARG A 572 19.69 39.94 -23.08
C ARG A 572 18.60 40.34 -22.08
N ALA A 573 18.97 40.39 -20.80
CA ALA A 573 18.12 40.91 -19.74
C ALA A 573 18.60 42.29 -19.29
N PHE A 574 17.68 43.25 -19.19
CA PHE A 574 17.93 44.59 -18.66
C PHE A 574 17.09 44.81 -17.41
N GLU A 575 17.71 45.11 -16.27
CA GLU A 575 16.99 45.58 -15.08
C GLU A 575 16.36 46.94 -15.40
N VAL A 576 15.03 47.04 -15.29
CA VAL A 576 14.24 48.23 -15.68
C VAL A 576 13.50 48.88 -14.53
N ASP A 577 13.31 48.17 -13.41
CA ASP A 577 12.76 48.72 -12.17
C ASP A 577 13.25 47.90 -10.97
N THR A 578 13.57 48.56 -9.86
CA THR A 578 14.07 47.93 -8.62
C THR A 578 12.98 47.64 -7.59
N GLY A 579 11.73 48.01 -7.88
CA GLY A 579 10.64 48.02 -6.90
C GLY A 579 10.64 49.30 -6.07
#